data_AF-A0A1V5C4E9-F1
#
_entry.id   AF-A0A1V5C4E9-F1
#
_cell.length_a   1.000
_cell.length_b   1.000
_cell.length_c   1.000
_cell.angle_alpha   90.00
_cell.angle_beta   90.00
_cell.angle_gamma   90.00
#
_symmetry.space_group_name_H-M   'P 1'
#
loop_
_entity.id
_entity.type
_entity.pdbx_description
1 polymer ?
#
loop_
_entity_poly.entity_id
_entity_poly.type
_entity_poly.pdbx_seq_one_letter_code
_entity_poly.pdbx_strand_id
1 'polypeptide(L)'
;MNCRSILGGVFSIFLGGAIYLLWREKSLLMFSWFSIIGLGGSIDLLRSLALPFYSSMPSWFYYSLPNALWLFGGLHIFLGFWKSNVTAAVLWCSILVLVAIGSEIGQALHIVPGTFDWVDLLLMIPSVVFASGLLLRIEAKEEKYA
;
A
#
# COMPACT_ATOMS: atom_id res chain seq x y z
N MET A 1 -8.59 -4.19 -18.64
CA MET A 1 -7.67 -3.10 -18.28
C MET A 1 -8.32 -1.71 -18.27
N ASN A 2 -8.28 -1.02 -17.11
CA ASN A 2 -8.67 0.37 -16.88
C ASN A 2 -7.43 1.17 -16.46
N CYS A 3 -6.87 1.95 -17.39
CA CYS A 3 -5.61 2.67 -17.14
C CYS A 3 -5.71 3.70 -16.02
N ARG A 4 -6.89 4.30 -15.78
CA ARG A 4 -7.05 5.31 -14.72
C ARG A 4 -6.87 4.68 -13.33
N SER A 5 -7.50 3.53 -13.10
CA SER A 5 -7.34 2.79 -11.84
C SER A 5 -5.89 2.36 -11.64
N ILE A 6 -5.24 1.82 -12.68
CA ILE A 6 -3.85 1.38 -12.61
C ILE A 6 -2.91 2.56 -12.29
N LEU A 7 -3.04 3.69 -13.01
CA LEU A 7 -2.20 4.87 -12.77
C LEU A 7 -2.39 5.43 -11.36
N GLY A 8 -3.63 5.52 -10.88
CA GLY A 8 -3.91 5.94 -9.51
C GLY A 8 -3.29 4.99 -8.48
N GLY A 9 -3.34 3.68 -8.75
CA GLY A 9 -2.75 2.69 -7.85
C GLY A 9 -1.23 2.71 -7.84
N VAL A 10 -0.59 2.85 -9.00
CA VAL A 10 0.87 3.01 -9.12
C VAL A 10 1.34 4.28 -8.41
N PHE A 11 0.62 5.39 -8.59
CA PHE A 11 0.92 6.64 -7.89
C PHE A 11 0.84 6.48 -6.37
N SER A 12 -0.19 5.79 -5.88
CA SER A 12 -0.37 5.53 -4.45
C SER A 12 0.77 4.66 -3.88
N ILE A 13 1.16 3.60 -4.59
CA ILE A 13 2.30 2.75 -4.17
C ILE A 13 3.59 3.55 -4.14
N PHE A 14 3.84 4.35 -5.17
CA PHE A 14 5.00 5.21 -5.24
C PHE A 14 5.05 6.20 -4.07
N LEU A 15 3.91 6.83 -3.74
CA LEU A 15 3.82 7.76 -2.62
C LEU A 15 4.11 7.08 -1.28
N GLY A 16 3.52 5.91 -1.05
CA GLY A 16 3.80 5.11 0.15
C GLY A 16 5.29 4.72 0.24
N GLY A 17 5.86 4.28 -0.88
CA GLY A 17 7.28 3.96 -0.98
C GLY A 17 8.19 5.16 -0.75
N ALA A 18 7.83 6.34 -1.25
CA ALA A 18 8.58 7.58 -1.04
C ALA A 18 8.59 7.98 0.44
N ILE A 19 7.44 7.92 1.12
CA ILE A 19 7.38 8.17 2.56
C ILE A 19 8.29 7.18 3.31
N TYR A 20 8.23 5.90 2.94
CA TYR A 20 9.04 4.86 3.55
C TYR A 20 10.54 5.13 3.36
N LEU A 21 10.95 5.45 2.13
CA LEU A 21 12.35 5.70 1.76
C LEU A 21 12.93 6.92 2.48
N LEU A 22 12.13 7.98 2.63
CA LEU A 22 12.59 9.27 3.14
C LEU A 22 12.69 9.28 4.67
N TRP A 23 11.76 8.65 5.40
CA TRP A 23 11.66 8.83 6.85
C TRP A 23 11.77 7.57 7.70
N ARG A 24 11.66 6.36 7.13
CA ARG A 24 11.82 5.13 7.93
C ARG A 24 13.27 4.87 8.34
N GLU A 25 13.44 4.02 9.34
CA GLU A 25 14.75 3.61 9.84
C GLU A 25 15.61 2.89 8.79
N LYS A 26 16.92 3.18 8.81
CA LYS A 26 17.90 2.54 7.91
C LYS A 26 18.17 1.06 8.21
N SER A 27 17.68 0.57 9.36
CA SER A 27 17.77 -0.84 9.77
C SER A 27 16.96 -1.78 8.86
N LEU A 28 16.01 -1.24 8.10
CA LEU A 28 15.16 -2.01 7.19
C LEU A 28 15.96 -2.60 6.02
N LEU A 29 15.63 -3.84 5.66
CA LEU A 29 16.32 -4.62 4.62
C LEU A 29 16.46 -3.89 3.27
N MET A 30 15.48 -3.08 2.88
CA MET A 30 15.52 -2.33 1.61
C MET A 30 16.73 -1.40 1.50
N PHE A 31 17.22 -0.80 2.60
CA PHE A 31 18.39 0.07 2.57
C PHE A 31 19.68 -0.71 2.29
N SER A 32 19.76 -1.97 2.74
CA SER A 32 20.85 -2.87 2.35
C SER A 32 20.84 -3.12 0.85
N TRP A 33 19.66 -3.42 0.27
CA TRP A 33 19.53 -3.60 -1.18
C TRP A 33 19.94 -2.36 -1.96
N PHE A 34 19.48 -1.18 -1.54
CA PHE A 34 19.86 0.08 -2.16
C PHE A 34 21.36 0.37 -2.09
N SER A 35 22.01 0.04 -0.97
CA SER A 35 23.46 0.14 -0.82
C SER A 35 24.18 -0.78 -1.80
N ILE A 36 23.75 -2.04 -1.91
CA ILE A 36 24.34 -3.05 -2.82
C ILE A 36 24.27 -2.61 -4.28
N ILE A 37 23.17 -1.98 -4.71
CA ILE A 37 23.01 -1.49 -6.09
C ILE A 37 23.61 -0.08 -6.31
N GLY A 38 24.32 0.48 -5.33
CA GLY A 38 25.03 1.75 -5.43
C GLY A 38 24.16 3.00 -5.28
N LEU A 39 22.90 2.87 -4.83
CA LEU A 39 21.97 4.00 -4.64
C LEU A 39 22.00 4.62 -3.24
N GLY A 40 22.78 4.06 -2.30
CA GLY A 40 22.83 4.50 -0.91
C GLY A 40 23.10 6.00 -0.74
N GLY A 41 24.09 6.54 -1.47
CA GLY A 41 24.44 7.97 -1.40
C GLY A 41 23.33 8.90 -1.90
N SER A 42 22.65 8.54 -2.98
CA SER A 42 21.52 9.31 -3.51
C SER A 42 20.34 9.31 -2.54
N ILE A 43 20.05 8.16 -1.91
CA ILE A 43 19.00 8.06 -0.91
C ILE A 43 19.34 8.88 0.34
N ASP A 44 20.60 8.86 0.77
CA ASP A 44 21.04 9.65 1.92
C ASP A 44 20.92 11.16 1.68
N LEU A 45 21.19 11.62 0.45
CA LEU A 45 20.92 13.00 0.06
C LEU A 45 19.42 13.33 0.10
N LEU A 46 18.56 12.48 -0.46
CA LEU A 46 17.11 12.72 -0.43
C LEU A 46 16.57 12.78 1.00
N ARG A 47 17.07 11.90 1.88
CA ARG A 47 16.70 11.86 3.30
C ARG A 47 17.17 13.09 4.06
N SER A 48 18.38 13.60 3.79
CA SER A 48 18.87 14.81 4.45
C SER A 48 18.04 16.04 4.07
N LEU A 49 17.57 16.11 2.82
CA LEU A 49 16.63 17.15 2.35
C LEU A 49 15.22 17.00 2.98
N ALA A 50 14.79 15.78 3.27
CA ALA A 50 13.50 15.48 3.86
C ALA A 50 13.45 15.61 5.39
N LEU A 51 14.62 15.54 6.06
CA LEU A 51 14.73 15.55 7.53
C LEU A 51 14.07 16.77 8.21
N PRO A 52 14.17 18.02 7.69
CA PRO A 52 13.53 19.18 8.31
C PRO A 52 12.00 19.07 8.42
N PHE A 53 11.37 18.24 7.59
CA PHE A 53 9.92 18.03 7.60
C PHE A 53 9.48 16.94 8.59
N TYR A 54 10.42 16.18 9.19
CA TYR A 54 10.09 15.04 10.04
C TYR A 54 9.22 15.44 11.25
N SER A 55 9.53 16.57 11.89
CA SER A 55 8.77 17.08 13.03
C SER A 55 7.41 17.69 12.68
N SER A 56 7.10 17.86 11.38
CA SER A 56 5.87 18.52 10.93
C SER A 56 4.69 17.56 10.76
N MET A 57 4.94 16.25 10.69
CA MET A 57 3.88 15.25 10.53
C MET A 57 3.76 14.37 11.77
N PRO A 58 2.55 13.88 12.07
CA PRO A 58 2.33 12.90 13.14
C PRO A 58 2.97 11.55 12.82
N SER A 59 3.22 10.73 13.85
CA SER A 59 3.84 9.41 13.71
C SER A 59 3.13 8.52 12.70
N TRP A 60 1.79 8.48 12.72
CA TRP A 60 1.00 7.65 11.81
C TRP A 60 1.28 7.95 10.33
N PHE A 61 1.75 9.16 9.99
CA PHE A 61 2.12 9.51 8.62
C PHE A 61 3.32 8.68 8.13
N TYR A 62 4.27 8.41 9.02
CA TYR A 62 5.48 7.66 8.68
C TYR A 62 5.32 6.16 8.91
N TYR A 63 4.57 5.78 9.95
CA TYR A 63 4.46 4.39 10.38
C TYR A 63 3.30 3.64 9.72
N SER A 64 2.16 4.31 9.50
CA SER A 64 0.89 3.65 9.14
C SER A 64 0.38 4.00 7.73
N LEU A 65 0.49 5.27 7.34
CA LEU A 65 0.01 5.74 6.04
C LEU A 65 0.62 4.99 4.83
N PRO A 66 1.92 4.64 4.81
CA PRO A 66 2.50 3.87 3.69
C PRO A 66 1.79 2.53 3.47
N ASN A 67 1.44 1.82 4.55
CA ASN A 67 0.77 0.53 4.48
C ASN A 67 -0.64 0.68 3.87
N ALA A 68 -1.39 1.69 4.32
CA ALA A 68 -2.71 2.01 3.77
C ALA A 68 -2.65 2.40 2.28
N LEU A 69 -1.63 3.17 1.87
CA LEU A 69 -1.38 3.54 0.47
C LEU A 69 -1.02 2.32 -0.39
N TRP A 70 -0.21 1.40 0.11
CA TRP A 70 0.12 0.17 -0.62
C TRP A 70 -1.12 -0.72 -0.81
N LEU A 71 -1.94 -0.89 0.22
CA LEU A 71 -3.21 -1.61 0.10
C LEU A 71 -4.14 -0.92 -0.92
N PHE A 72 -4.35 0.39 -0.79
CA PHE A 72 -5.17 1.17 -1.72
C PHE A 72 -4.68 1.00 -3.17
N GLY A 73 -3.38 1.16 -3.38
CA GLY A 73 -2.78 1.11 -4.69
C GLY A 73 -2.83 -0.28 -5.33
N GLY A 74 -2.55 -1.32 -4.55
CA GLY A 74 -2.65 -2.71 -5.01
C GLY A 74 -4.08 -3.09 -5.39
N LEU A 75 -5.07 -2.71 -4.58
CA LEU A 75 -6.50 -2.93 -4.90
C LEU A 75 -6.88 -2.24 -6.22
N HIS A 76 -6.45 -0.99 -6.43
CA HIS A 76 -6.72 -0.26 -7.66
C HIS A 76 -6.06 -0.89 -8.90
N ILE A 77 -4.85 -1.40 -8.74
CA ILE A 77 -4.13 -2.09 -9.81
C ILE A 77 -4.89 -3.37 -10.18
N PHE A 78 -5.26 -4.22 -9.21
CA PHE A 78 -5.98 -5.47 -9.48
C PHE A 78 -7.36 -5.23 -10.11
N LEU A 79 -8.16 -4.31 -9.56
CA LEU A 79 -9.45 -3.92 -10.14
C LEU A 79 -9.29 -3.32 -11.55
N GLY A 80 -8.21 -2.58 -11.78
CA GLY A 80 -7.90 -2.02 -13.09
C GLY A 80 -7.54 -3.09 -14.11
N PHE A 81 -6.71 -4.05 -13.74
CA PHE A 81 -6.34 -5.18 -14.59
C PHE A 81 -7.58 -6.02 -14.92
N TRP A 82 -8.29 -6.52 -13.91
CA TRP A 82 -9.41 -7.48 -14.05
C TRP A 82 -10.79 -6.83 -14.13
N LYS A 83 -10.89 -5.65 -14.75
CA LYS A 83 -12.16 -4.91 -14.93
C LYS A 83 -13.30 -5.66 -15.65
N SER A 84 -13.01 -6.81 -16.25
CA SER A 84 -13.92 -7.60 -17.10
C SER A 84 -14.01 -9.05 -16.64
N ASN A 85 -13.51 -9.34 -15.43
CA ASN A 85 -13.59 -10.65 -14.81
C ASN A 85 -13.70 -10.43 -13.30
N VAL A 86 -14.93 -10.29 -12.81
CA VAL A 86 -15.22 -10.02 -11.40
C VAL A 86 -14.67 -11.12 -10.50
N THR A 87 -14.77 -12.39 -10.89
CA THR A 87 -14.23 -13.51 -10.08
C THR A 87 -12.73 -13.36 -9.83
N ALA A 88 -11.96 -13.06 -10.87
CA ALA A 88 -10.52 -12.81 -10.73
C ALA A 88 -10.28 -11.55 -9.89
N ALA A 89 -11.02 -10.47 -10.14
CA ALA A 89 -10.89 -9.23 -9.37
C ALA A 89 -11.13 -9.47 -7.86
N VAL A 90 -12.20 -10.18 -7.50
CA VAL A 90 -12.53 -10.57 -6.13
C VAL A 90 -11.40 -11.40 -5.53
N LEU A 91 -10.93 -12.44 -6.23
CA LEU A 91 -9.87 -13.32 -5.73
C LEU A 91 -8.60 -12.55 -5.36
N TRP A 92 -8.06 -11.76 -6.29
CA TRP A 92 -6.81 -11.04 -6.09
C TRP A 92 -6.93 -9.91 -5.05
N CYS A 93 -8.05 -9.19 -5.04
CA CYS A 93 -8.32 -8.18 -4.00
C CYS A 93 -8.46 -8.83 -2.62
N SER A 94 -9.16 -9.96 -2.52
CA SER A 94 -9.35 -10.67 -1.25
C SER A 94 -8.03 -11.17 -0.69
N ILE A 95 -7.18 -11.77 -1.53
CA ILE A 95 -5.83 -12.19 -1.11
C ILE A 95 -5.04 -10.99 -0.57
N LEU A 96 -5.06 -9.85 -1.25
CA LEU A 96 -4.33 -8.66 -0.80
C LEU A 96 -4.85 -8.12 0.54
N VAL A 97 -6.17 -8.03 0.72
CA VAL A 97 -6.78 -7.61 1.99
C VAL A 97 -6.44 -8.59 3.11
N LEU A 98 -6.52 -9.89 2.85
CA LEU A 98 -6.19 -10.93 3.82
C LEU A 98 -4.72 -10.88 4.23
N VAL A 99 -3.80 -10.62 3.29
CA VAL A 99 -2.39 -10.43 3.63
C VAL A 99 -2.19 -9.19 4.49
N ALA A 100 -2.78 -8.05 4.12
CA ALA A 100 -2.60 -6.78 4.84
C ALA A 100 -3.19 -6.81 6.27
N ILE A 101 -4.44 -7.26 6.42
CA ILE A 101 -5.09 -7.37 7.74
C ILE A 101 -4.50 -8.55 8.51
N GLY A 102 -4.24 -9.67 7.84
CA GLY A 102 -3.67 -10.88 8.44
C GLY A 102 -2.25 -10.65 8.96
N SER A 103 -1.44 -9.81 8.33
CA SER A 103 -0.12 -9.44 8.86
C SER A 103 -0.24 -8.63 10.15
N GLU A 104 -1.21 -7.73 10.29
CA GLU A 104 -1.44 -7.00 11.54
C GLU A 104 -1.92 -7.93 12.66
N ILE A 105 -2.87 -8.81 12.36
CA ILE A 105 -3.32 -9.83 13.33
C ILE A 105 -2.15 -10.76 13.71
N GLY A 106 -1.33 -11.17 12.73
CA GLY A 106 -0.15 -11.99 12.96
C GLY A 106 0.89 -11.30 13.85
N GLN A 107 1.07 -9.99 13.72
CA GLN A 107 1.91 -9.18 14.60
C GLN A 107 1.31 -9.10 16.02
N ALA A 108 -0.02 -8.93 16.15
CA ALA A 108 -0.71 -8.92 17.44
C ALA A 108 -0.58 -10.27 18.18
N LEU A 109 -0.50 -11.38 17.44
CA LEU A 109 -0.29 -12.72 17.97
C LEU A 109 1.19 -13.11 18.11
N HIS A 110 2.13 -12.19 17.79
CA HIS A 110 3.57 -12.44 17.77
C HIS A 110 4.03 -13.58 16.83
N ILE A 111 3.22 -13.93 15.84
CA ILE A 111 3.54 -14.94 14.80
C ILE A 111 4.37 -14.31 13.69
N VAL A 112 4.08 -13.05 13.35
CA VAL A 112 4.77 -12.27 12.33
C VAL A 112 5.65 -11.21 13.01
N PRO A 113 6.93 -11.07 12.64
CA PRO A 113 7.78 -10.01 13.19
C PRO A 113 7.24 -8.63 12.80
N GLY A 114 7.04 -7.76 13.79
CA GLY A 114 6.52 -6.42 13.60
C GLY A 114 5.93 -5.88 14.90
N THR A 115 5.26 -4.74 14.79
CA THR A 115 4.58 -4.07 15.90
C THR A 115 3.15 -3.81 15.48
N PHE A 116 2.22 -4.50 16.12
CA PHE A 116 0.81 -4.26 15.90
C PHE A 116 0.42 -2.82 16.27
N ASP A 117 -0.26 -2.13 15.37
CA ASP A 117 -0.81 -0.79 15.58
C ASP A 117 -2.28 -0.73 15.11
N TRP A 118 -3.17 -0.29 16.00
CA TRP A 118 -4.57 -0.07 15.65
C TRP A 118 -4.74 0.99 14.56
N VAL A 119 -3.83 1.95 14.47
CA VAL A 119 -3.86 2.99 13.44
C VAL A 119 -3.65 2.39 12.05
N ASP A 120 -2.86 1.32 11.92
CA ASP A 120 -2.66 0.62 10.64
C ASP A 120 -4.00 0.07 10.13
N LEU A 121 -4.74 -0.64 10.98
CA LEU A 121 -6.06 -1.16 10.63
C LEU A 121 -7.06 -0.04 10.31
N LEU A 122 -7.08 1.03 11.11
CA LEU A 122 -7.99 2.17 10.89
C LEU A 122 -7.74 2.85 9.53
N LEU A 123 -6.48 3.03 9.15
CA LEU A 123 -6.13 3.65 7.87
C LEU A 123 -6.35 2.72 6.66
N MET A 124 -6.41 1.40 6.85
CA MET A 124 -6.75 0.46 5.77
C MET A 124 -8.25 0.46 5.41
N ILE A 125 -9.15 0.80 6.35
CA ILE A 125 -10.61 0.75 6.13
C ILE A 125 -11.04 1.56 4.89
N PRO A 126 -10.63 2.85 4.73
CA PRO A 126 -10.98 3.62 3.54
C PRO A 126 -10.54 2.96 2.23
N SER A 127 -9.38 2.31 2.22
CA SER A 127 -8.85 1.59 1.06
C SER A 127 -9.75 0.45 0.63
N VAL A 128 -10.23 -0.35 1.58
CA VAL A 128 -11.15 -1.46 1.33
C VAL A 128 -12.53 -0.96 0.91
N VAL A 129 -13.08 0.04 1.60
CA VAL A 129 -14.39 0.63 1.27
C VAL A 129 -14.42 1.18 -0.15
N PHE A 130 -13.39 1.93 -0.55
CA PHE A 130 -13.32 2.48 -1.89
C PHE A 130 -13.20 1.39 -2.96
N ALA A 131 -12.37 0.38 -2.72
CA ALA A 131 -12.20 -0.76 -3.62
C ALA A 131 -13.51 -1.56 -3.80
N SER A 132 -14.23 -1.83 -2.71
CA SER A 132 -15.53 -2.50 -2.76
C SER A 132 -16.55 -1.72 -3.59
N GLY A 133 -16.60 -0.38 -3.43
CA GLY A 133 -17.47 0.46 -4.24
C GLY A 133 -17.15 0.42 -5.73
N LEU A 134 -15.87 0.30 -6.10
CA LEU A 134 -15.45 0.12 -7.50
C LEU A 134 -15.77 -1.28 -8.02
N LEU A 135 -15.60 -2.31 -7.20
CA LEU A 135 -15.92 -3.70 -7.54
C LEU A 135 -17.40 -3.88 -7.87
N LEU A 136 -18.31 -3.34 -7.05
CA LEU A 136 -19.75 -3.39 -7.32
C LEU A 136 -20.12 -2.74 -8.67
N ARG A 137 -19.39 -1.71 -9.09
CA ARG A 137 -19.59 -1.07 -10.40
C ARG A 137 -19.09 -1.93 -11.56
N ILE A 138 -18.10 -2.79 -11.32
CA ILE A 138 -17.59 -3.75 -12.30
C ILE A 138 -18.60 -4.88 -12.45
N GLU A 139 -19.10 -5.43 -11.34
CA GLU A 139 -20.11 -6.49 -11.30
C GLU A 139 -21.41 -6.09 -12.02
N ALA A 140 -21.97 -4.92 -11.68
CA ALA A 140 -23.17 -4.41 -12.35
C ALA A 140 -22.98 -4.18 -13.87
N LYS A 141 -21.73 -4.01 -14.33
CA LYS A 141 -21.45 -3.95 -15.78
C LYS A 141 -21.35 -5.33 -16.38
N GLU A 142 -20.71 -6.28 -15.70
CA GLU A 142 -20.58 -7.66 -16.18
C GLU A 142 -21.95 -8.30 -16.37
N GLU A 143 -22.86 -8.18 -15.40
CA GLU A 143 -24.24 -8.67 -15.49
C GLU A 143 -25.02 -8.06 -16.66
N LYS A 144 -24.76 -6.80 -17.01
CA LYS A 144 -25.44 -6.12 -18.13
C LYS A 144 -25.04 -6.69 -19.50
N TYR A 145 -23.87 -7.34 -19.60
CA TYR A 145 -23.32 -7.83 -20.86
C TYR A 145 -23.12 -9.36 -20.91
N ALA A 146 -23.48 -10.07 -19.84
CA ALA A 146 -23.56 -11.54 -19.78
C ALA A 146 -24.87 -12.04 -20.41
#